data_AF-A0AAN8ETJ8-F1
#
_entry.id   AF-A0AAN8ETJ8-F1
#
_cell.length_a   1.000
_cell.length_b   1.000
_cell.length_c   1.000
_cell.angle_alpha   90.00
_cell.angle_beta   90.00
_cell.angle_gamma   90.00
#
_symmetry.space_group_name_H-M   'P 1'
#
loop_
_entity.id
_entity.type
_entity.pdbx_description
1 polymer ?
#
loop_
_entity_poly.entity_id
_entity_poly.type
_entity_poly.pdbx_seq_one_letter_code
_entity_poly.pdbx_strand_id
1 'polypeptide(L)'
;RFQVSWSQEHEQSDAQLFAIKIYDEEGIAAYKKNSNTAPLFTIEHYHAGLTRKPFVSSETIALVVCVAALYYAIKQKSEITH
;
A
#
# COMPACT_ATOMS: atom_id res chain seq x y z
N ARG A 1 -18.17 10.51 -21.78
CA ARG A 1 -17.37 10.38 -20.54
C ARG A 1 -16.53 9.13 -20.69
N PHE A 2 -15.22 9.23 -20.58
CA PHE A 2 -14.31 8.08 -20.67
C PHE A 2 -13.75 7.82 -19.27
N GLN A 3 -13.80 6.58 -18.83
CA GLN A 3 -13.23 6.16 -17.55
C GLN A 3 -12.10 5.17 -17.84
N VAL A 4 -10.96 5.42 -17.22
CA VAL A 4 -9.78 4.55 -17.30
C VAL A 4 -9.49 4.05 -15.89
N SER A 5 -9.34 2.74 -15.74
CA SER A 5 -8.99 2.11 -14.48
C SER A 5 -8.04 0.96 -14.76
N TRP A 6 -7.07 0.76 -13.86
CA TRP A 6 -6.14 -0.36 -13.88
C TRP A 6 -6.12 -1.02 -12.50
N SER A 7 -5.84 -2.32 -12.48
CA SER A 7 -5.59 -3.07 -11.26
C SER A 7 -4.09 -3.24 -11.06
N GLN A 8 -3.65 -3.15 -9.80
CA GLN A 8 -2.27 -3.40 -9.41
C GLN A 8 -2.25 -4.45 -8.31
N GLU A 9 -1.25 -5.32 -8.35
CA GLU A 9 -1.06 -6.32 -7.32
C GLU A 9 -0.71 -5.66 -5.99
N HIS A 10 -1.18 -6.24 -4.88
CA HIS A 10 -0.98 -5.67 -3.54
C HIS A 10 0.51 -5.48 -3.21
N GLU A 11 1.37 -6.41 -3.64
CA GLU A 11 2.83 -6.36 -3.45
C GLU A 11 3.50 -5.21 -4.20
N GLN A 12 2.89 -4.79 -5.32
CA GLN A 12 3.40 -3.71 -6.17
C GLN A 12 2.71 -2.37 -5.88
N SER A 13 1.72 -2.34 -4.99
CA SER A 13 0.92 -1.15 -4.64
C SER A 13 1.62 -0.29 -3.58
N ASP A 14 2.90 -0.01 -3.79
CA ASP A 14 3.67 0.91 -2.97
C ASP A 14 3.40 2.37 -3.35
N ALA A 15 3.89 3.31 -2.54
CA ALA A 15 3.71 4.73 -2.79
C ALA A 15 4.45 5.11 -4.08
N GLN A 16 3.70 5.43 -5.13
CA GLN A 16 4.27 5.68 -6.45
C GLN A 16 3.51 6.75 -7.22
N LEU A 17 4.25 7.41 -8.11
CA LEU A 17 3.71 8.42 -9.02
C LEU A 17 3.47 7.77 -10.38
N PHE A 18 2.20 7.71 -10.79
CA PHE A 18 1.82 7.21 -12.10
C PHE A 18 1.79 8.37 -13.11
N ALA A 19 2.72 8.35 -14.06
CA ALA A 19 2.73 9.28 -15.19
C ALA A 19 1.87 8.74 -16.34
N ILE A 20 0.61 9.16 -16.38
CA ILE A 20 -0.35 8.74 -17.39
C ILE A 20 -0.18 9.64 -18.62
N LYS A 21 0.46 9.09 -19.65
CA LYS A 21 0.73 9.79 -20.92
C LYS A 21 -0.43 9.56 -21.89
N ILE A 22 -1.13 10.62 -22.28
CA ILE A 22 -2.23 10.55 -23.24
C ILE A 22 -1.73 11.01 -24.61
N TYR A 23 -2.07 10.22 -25.64
CA TYR A 23 -1.72 10.48 -27.02
C TYR A 23 -3.00 10.65 -27.85
N ASP A 24 -2.92 11.48 -28.89
CA ASP A 24 -3.93 11.56 -29.95
C ASP A 24 -3.84 10.36 -30.91
N GLU A 25 -4.78 10.20 -31.84
CA GLU A 25 -4.78 9.13 -32.85
C GLU A 25 -3.49 9.09 -33.68
N GLU A 26 -2.97 10.26 -34.06
CA GLU A 26 -1.69 10.33 -34.77
C GLU A 26 -0.50 10.07 -33.82
N GLY A 27 -0.61 10.57 -32.58
CA GLY A 27 0.42 10.45 -31.55
C GLY A 27 0.66 9.00 -31.11
N ILE A 28 -0.38 8.16 -31.04
CA ILE A 28 -0.23 6.75 -30.69
C ILE A 28 0.41 5.94 -31.82
N ALA A 29 0.14 6.29 -33.09
CA ALA A 29 0.77 5.67 -34.25
C ALA A 29 2.25 6.03 -34.32
N ALA A 30 2.60 7.29 -34.02
CA ALA A 30 3.98 7.74 -33.89
C ALA A 30 4.69 7.09 -32.69
N TYR A 31 4.04 6.99 -31.53
CA TYR A 31 4.59 6.32 -30.35
C TYR A 31 4.92 4.84 -30.60
N LYS A 32 4.05 4.12 -31.32
CA LYS A 32 4.30 2.72 -31.72
C LYS A 32 5.52 2.56 -32.62
N LYS A 33 5.85 3.57 -33.44
CA LYS A 33 7.03 3.58 -34.32
C LYS A 33 8.28 4.07 -33.60
N ASN A 34 8.12 5.02 -32.69
CA ASN A 34 9.20 5.63 -31.93
C ASN A 34 8.71 5.94 -30.50
N SER A 35 9.21 5.17 -29.55
CA SER A 35 8.84 5.27 -28.13
C SER A 35 9.20 6.62 -27.48
N ASN A 36 9.97 7.48 -28.16
CA ASN A 36 10.34 8.81 -27.70
C ASN A 36 9.40 9.92 -28.20
N THR A 37 8.26 9.56 -28.79
CA THR A 37 7.24 10.52 -29.23
C THR A 37 6.63 11.25 -28.01
N ALA A 38 6.51 12.58 -28.10
CA ALA A 38 5.95 13.39 -27.03
C ALA A 38 4.42 13.15 -26.88
N PRO A 39 3.90 12.98 -25.65
CA PRO A 39 2.46 12.85 -25.41
C PRO A 39 1.75 14.20 -25.56
N LEU A 40 0.45 14.17 -25.83
CA LEU A 40 -0.39 15.38 -25.92
C LEU A 40 -0.50 16.06 -24.56
N PHE A 41 -0.70 15.27 -23.51
CA PHE A 41 -0.61 15.73 -22.12
C PHE A 41 -0.27 14.56 -21.21
N THR A 42 0.32 14.87 -20.06
CA THR A 42 0.65 13.89 -19.02
C THR A 42 -0.09 14.25 -17.74
N ILE A 43 -0.77 13.27 -17.15
CA ILE A 43 -1.41 13.40 -15.84
C ILE A 43 -0.56 12.64 -14.84
N GLU A 44 -0.11 13.33 -13.79
CA GLU A 44 0.59 12.72 -12.68
C GLU A 44 -0.44 12.33 -11.61
N HIS A 45 -0.59 11.03 -11.38
CA HIS A 45 -1.45 10.52 -10.33
C HIS A 45 -0.59 9.97 -9.19
N TYR A 46 -0.63 10.66 -8.05
CA TYR A 46 0.01 10.19 -6.83
C TYR A 46 -0.84 9.12 -6.16
N HIS A 47 -0.26 7.92 -6.00
CA HIS A 47 -0.84 6.86 -5.21
C HIS A 47 -0.05 6.74 -3.92
N ALA A 48 -0.71 6.96 -2.78
CA ALA A 48 -0.10 6.95 -1.45
C ALA A 48 0.40 5.56 -1.00
N GLY A 49 0.14 4.53 -1.80
CA GLY A 49 0.45 3.14 -1.47
C GLY A 49 -0.52 2.57 -0.45
N LEU A 50 -0.49 1.25 -0.30
CA LEU A 50 -1.25 0.55 0.72
C LEU A 50 -0.37 0.37 1.96
N THR A 51 -0.96 0.57 3.14
CA THR A 51 -0.29 0.28 4.41
C THR A 51 0.08 -1.20 4.43
N ARG A 52 1.39 -1.47 4.42
CA ARG A 52 1.92 -2.83 4.49
C ARG A 52 1.40 -3.50 5.76
N LYS A 53 0.96 -4.76 5.61
CA LYS A 53 0.54 -5.62 6.73
C LYS A 53 1.62 -5.56 7.83
N PRO A 54 1.25 -5.32 9.10
CA PRO A 54 2.23 -5.33 10.19
C PRO A 54 2.95 -6.69 10.19
N PHE A 55 4.27 -6.66 10.45
CA PHE A 55 5.13 -7.85 10.42
C PHE A 55 4.69 -8.92 11.43
N VAL A 56 3.86 -8.54 12.41
CA VAL A 56 3.34 -9.41 13.46
C VAL A 56 1.81 -9.46 13.34
N SER A 57 1.26 -10.68 13.33
CA SER A 57 -0.18 -10.91 13.35
C SER A 57 -0.82 -10.31 14.60
N SER A 58 -2.01 -9.74 14.45
CA SER A 58 -2.79 -9.18 15.57
C SER A 58 -3.07 -10.21 16.66
N GLU A 59 -3.23 -11.48 16.28
CA GLU A 59 -3.43 -12.61 17.19
C GLU A 59 -2.23 -12.82 18.12
N THR A 60 -1.00 -12.73 17.60
CA THR A 60 0.23 -12.86 18.39
C THR A 60 0.36 -11.73 19.39
N ILE A 61 0.05 -10.49 18.97
CA ILE A 61 0.07 -9.32 19.85
C ILE A 61 -0.96 -9.48 20.97
N ALA A 62 -2.17 -9.93 20.65
CA ALA A 62 -3.22 -10.17 21.64
C ALA A 62 -2.80 -11.22 22.68
N LEU A 63 -2.18 -12.32 22.24
CA LEU A 63 -1.72 -13.39 23.13
C LEU A 63 -0.62 -12.88 24.08
N VAL A 64 0.35 -12.12 23.57
CA VAL A 64 1.42 -11.53 24.39
C VAL A 64 0.85 -10.59 25.45
N VAL A 65 -0.12 -9.74 25.08
CA VAL A 65 -0.78 -8.82 26.03
C VAL A 65 -1.55 -9.60 27.10
N CYS A 66 -2.28 -10.65 26.73
CA CYS A 66 -2.98 -11.51 27.69
C CYS A 66 -2.02 -12.19 28.68
N VAL A 67 -0.91 -12.76 28.19
CA VAL A 67 0.09 -13.40 29.05
C VAL A 67 0.73 -12.38 30.00
N ALA A 68 1.07 -11.20 29.51
CA ALA A 68 1.62 -10.12 30.33
C ALA A 68 0.63 -9.69 31.42
N ALA A 69 -0.65 -9.49 31.07
CA ALA A 69 -1.69 -9.12 32.03
C ALA A 69 -1.87 -10.18 33.12
N LEU A 70 -1.92 -11.47 32.75
CA LEU A 70 -2.02 -12.58 33.70
C LEU A 70 -0.78 -12.66 34.61
N TYR A 71 0.41 -12.46 34.06
CA TYR A 71 1.65 -12.43 34.84
C TYR A 71 1.63 -11.29 35.88
N TYR A 72 1.23 -10.08 35.48
CA TYR A 72 1.09 -8.95 36.39
C TYR A 72 0.04 -9.20 37.47
N ALA A 73 -1.11 -9.77 37.11
CA ALA A 73 -2.16 -10.11 38.08
C ALA A 73 -1.68 -11.12 39.13
N ILE A 74 -0.96 -12.17 38.71
CA ILE A 74 -0.39 -13.17 39.61
C ILE A 74 0.70 -12.56 40.50
N LYS A 75 1.61 -11.76 39.93
CA LYS A 75 2.67 -11.08 40.68
C LYS A 75 2.07 -10.19 41.76
N GLN A 76 1.06 -9.39 41.42
CA GLN A 76 0.40 -8.50 42.37
C GLN A 76 -0.33 -9.27 43.47
N LYS A 77 -1.01 -10.38 43.13
CA LYS A 77 -1.63 -11.27 44.13
C LYS A 77 -0.59 -11.86 45.09
N SER A 78 0.57 -12.27 44.58
CA SER A 78 1.66 -12.80 45.41
C SER A 78 2.26 -11.75 46.34
N GLU A 79 2.39 -10.50 45.90
CA GLU A 79 2.90 -9.40 46.72
C GLU A 79 1.95 -9.01 47.87
N ILE A 80 0.64 -9.13 47.67
CA ILE A 80 -0.38 -8.83 48.69
C ILE A 80 -0.54 -9.98 49.71
N THR A 81 -0.10 -11.20 49.37
CA THR A 81 -0.28 -12.40 50.22
C THR A 81 0.89 -12.64 51.19
N HIS A 82 1.97 -11.88 51.09
CA HIS A 82 3.10 -11.88 52.03
C HIS A 82 2.98 -10.70 53.00
#